data_AF-A0A2M8GI02-F1
#
_entry.id   AF-A0A2M8GI02-F1
#
_cell.length_a   1.000
_cell.length_b   1.000
_cell.length_c   1.000
_cell.angle_alpha   90.00
_cell.angle_beta   90.00
_cell.angle_gamma   90.00
#
_symmetry.space_group_name_H-M   'P 1'
#
loop_
_entity.id
_entity.type
_entity.pdbx_description
1 polymer ?
#
loop_
_entity_poly.entity_id
_entity_poly.type
_entity_poly.pdbx_seq_one_letter_code
_entity_poly.pdbx_strand_id
1 'polypeptide(L)'
;MQNAAIINEILFEDGYLSSDDVLKDWSVMIALSRIDQFRAEKESFENKYKKSFDSYEKDLHATRGKEDFEKENDLEDWEFACKALIWWEDKLQALRNA
;
A
#
# COMPACT_ATOMS: atom_id res chain seq x y z
N MET A 1 -21.73 26.74 3.10
CA MET A 1 -21.38 27.57 1.92
C MET A 1 -20.13 28.41 2.14
N GLN A 2 -19.96 29.10 3.27
CA GLN A 2 -18.80 29.98 3.52
C GLN A 2 -17.44 29.26 3.50
N ASN A 3 -17.36 28.04 4.07
CA ASN A 3 -16.10 27.27 4.11
C ASN A 3 -15.63 26.80 2.73
N ALA A 4 -16.54 26.46 1.82
CA ALA A 4 -16.17 25.98 0.49
C ALA A 4 -15.53 27.09 -0.37
N ALA A 5 -16.00 28.34 -0.21
CA ALA A 5 -15.40 29.49 -0.87
C ALA A 5 -13.97 29.75 -0.37
N ILE A 6 -13.76 29.71 0.95
CA ILE A 6 -12.44 29.88 1.56
C ILE A 6 -11.48 28.76 1.13
N ILE A 7 -11.94 27.51 1.09
CA ILE A 7 -11.13 26.38 0.62
C ILE A 7 -10.71 26.61 -0.84
N ASN A 8 -11.65 26.94 -1.73
CA ASN A 8 -11.32 27.16 -3.13
C ASN A 8 -10.38 28.35 -3.35
N GLU A 9 -10.52 29.42 -2.56
CA GLU A 9 -9.59 30.56 -2.58
C GLU A 9 -8.16 30.12 -2.20
N ILE A 10 -8.01 29.39 -1.10
CA ILE A 10 -6.70 28.87 -0.67
C ILE A 10 -6.09 27.96 -1.74
N LEU A 11 -6.88 27.03 -2.29
CA LEU A 11 -6.40 26.10 -3.30
C LEU A 11 -5.98 26.82 -4.59
N PHE A 12 -6.72 27.86 -4.98
CA PHE A 12 -6.37 28.68 -6.14
C PHE A 12 -5.05 29.43 -5.94
N GLU A 13 -4.86 30.05 -4.77
CA GLU A 13 -3.60 30.72 -4.42
C GLU A 13 -2.41 29.74 -4.34
N ASP A 14 -2.65 28.48 -3.98
CA ASP A 14 -1.64 27.40 -3.98
C ASP A 14 -1.38 26.81 -5.39
N GLY A 15 -2.13 27.24 -6.41
CA GLY A 15 -1.93 26.87 -7.81
C GLY A 15 -2.85 25.79 -8.37
N TYR A 16 -3.87 25.35 -7.61
CA TYR A 16 -4.87 24.41 -8.09
C TYR A 16 -6.02 25.11 -8.80
N LEU A 17 -6.49 24.55 -9.91
CA LEU A 17 -7.60 25.12 -10.68
C LEU A 17 -8.97 24.64 -10.17
N SER A 18 -8.98 23.51 -9.45
CA SER A 18 -10.18 22.91 -8.89
C SER A 18 -9.88 22.06 -7.66
N SER A 19 -10.91 21.78 -6.87
CA SER A 19 -10.82 20.78 -5.81
C SER A 19 -10.47 19.39 -6.34
N ASP A 20 -10.83 19.09 -7.58
CA ASP A 20 -10.57 17.79 -8.20
C ASP A 20 -9.08 17.59 -8.49
N ASP A 21 -8.35 18.66 -8.84
CA ASP A 21 -6.88 18.63 -9.02
C ASP A 21 -6.19 18.27 -7.70
N VAL A 22 -6.64 18.87 -6.59
CA VAL A 22 -6.14 18.56 -5.25
C VAL A 22 -6.45 17.13 -4.86
N LEU A 23 -7.67 16.66 -5.15
CA LEU A 23 -8.06 15.28 -4.85
C LEU A 23 -7.23 14.28 -5.66
N LYS A 24 -6.87 14.60 -6.91
CA LYS A 24 -6.00 13.77 -7.74
C LYS A 24 -4.60 13.68 -7.14
N ASP A 25 -3.98 14.81 -6.82
CA ASP A 25 -2.63 14.84 -6.25
C ASP A 25 -2.57 14.21 -4.86
N TRP A 26 -3.58 14.46 -4.03
CA TRP A 26 -3.70 13.83 -2.72
C TRP A 26 -3.88 12.30 -2.84
N SER A 27 -4.67 11.84 -3.81
CA SER A 27 -4.85 10.40 -4.07
C SER A 27 -3.54 9.74 -4.52
N VAL A 28 -2.75 10.42 -5.35
CA VAL A 28 -1.40 9.97 -5.74
C VAL A 28 -0.48 9.89 -4.53
N MET A 29 -0.48 10.91 -3.67
CA MET A 29 0.33 10.92 -2.45
C MET A 29 -0.04 9.78 -1.49
N ILE A 30 -1.33 9.53 -1.28
CA ILE A 30 -1.80 8.38 -0.50
C ILE A 30 -1.30 7.07 -1.10
N ALA A 31 -1.46 6.87 -2.41
CA ALA A 31 -1.04 5.64 -3.06
C ALA A 31 0.46 5.40 -2.92
N LEU A 32 1.29 6.42 -3.14
CA LEU A 32 2.74 6.34 -2.94
C LEU A 32 3.11 5.99 -1.50
N SER A 33 2.51 6.66 -0.52
CA SER A 33 2.77 6.38 0.90
C SER A 33 2.41 4.95 1.29
N ARG A 34 1.31 4.41 0.75
CA ARG A 34 0.90 3.02 0.99
C ARG A 34 1.81 2.01 0.29
N ILE A 35 2.26 2.31 -0.93
CA ILE A 35 3.25 1.49 -1.63
C ILE A 35 4.53 1.39 -0.82
N ASP A 36 5.06 2.51 -0.33
CA ASP A 36 6.29 2.53 0.47
C ASP A 36 6.11 1.73 1.78
N GLN A 37 4.97 1.87 2.44
CA GLN A 37 4.63 1.09 3.64
C GLN A 37 4.65 -0.42 3.35
N PHE A 38 3.89 -0.90 2.36
CA PHE A 38 3.77 -2.34 2.09
C PHE A 38 5.04 -2.94 1.48
N ARG A 39 5.85 -2.15 0.76
CA ARG A 39 7.20 -2.57 0.37
C ARG A 39 8.08 -2.81 1.58
N ALA A 40 8.10 -1.89 2.54
CA ALA A 40 8.89 -2.05 3.76
C ALA A 40 8.42 -3.25 4.60
N GLU A 41 7.11 -3.46 4.72
CA GLU A 41 6.55 -4.64 5.42
C GLU A 41 6.94 -5.94 4.72
N LYS A 42 6.77 -6.03 3.38
CA LYS A 42 7.21 -7.17 2.58
C LYS A 42 8.70 -7.45 2.75
N GLU A 43 9.54 -6.43 2.65
CA GLU A 43 11.00 -6.55 2.83
C GLU A 43 11.37 -6.96 4.25
N SER A 44 10.63 -6.52 5.27
CA SER A 44 10.84 -6.95 6.67
C SER A 44 10.67 -8.46 6.82
N PHE A 45 9.64 -9.05 6.23
CA PHE A 45 9.45 -10.51 6.24
C PHE A 45 10.48 -11.26 5.40
N GLU A 46 10.82 -10.76 4.20
CA GLU A 46 11.91 -11.31 3.38
C GLU A 46 13.23 -11.33 4.17
N ASN A 47 13.48 -10.30 4.97
CA ASN A 47 14.64 -10.20 5.83
C ASN A 47 14.55 -11.09 7.07
N LYS A 48 13.37 -11.26 7.68
CA LYS A 48 13.11 -12.14 8.84
C LYS A 48 13.37 -13.60 8.48
N TYR A 49 12.86 -14.06 7.33
CA TYR A 49 12.93 -15.46 6.91
C TYR A 49 14.03 -15.79 5.91
N LYS A 50 14.70 -14.77 5.35
CA LYS A 50 15.74 -14.92 4.32
C LYS A 50 15.26 -15.71 3.10
N LYS A 51 13.98 -15.51 2.74
CA LYS A 51 13.28 -16.19 1.65
C LYS A 51 12.32 -15.22 0.97
N SER A 52 11.90 -15.55 -0.24
CA SER A 52 10.72 -14.94 -0.84
C SER A 52 9.44 -15.50 -0.22
N PHE A 53 8.33 -14.78 -0.38
CA PHE A 53 7.00 -15.19 0.09
C PHE A 53 6.65 -16.60 -0.39
N ASP A 54 6.66 -16.83 -1.72
CA ASP A 54 6.30 -18.12 -2.33
C ASP A 54 7.16 -19.29 -1.82
N SER A 55 8.43 -19.03 -1.50
CA SER A 55 9.35 -20.05 -0.99
C SER A 55 9.02 -20.38 0.47
N TYR A 56 8.76 -19.34 1.26
CA TYR A 56 8.40 -19.49 2.66
C TYR A 56 7.04 -20.16 2.86
N GLU A 57 6.03 -19.76 2.09
CA GLU A 57 4.69 -20.34 2.07
C GLU A 57 4.73 -21.86 1.82
N LYS A 58 5.46 -22.27 0.77
CA LYS A 58 5.62 -23.69 0.41
C LYS A 58 6.27 -24.50 1.52
N ASP A 59 7.32 -23.95 2.14
CA ASP A 59 8.06 -24.64 3.19
C ASP A 59 7.23 -24.78 4.48
N LEU A 60 6.45 -23.76 4.83
CA LEU A 60 5.58 -23.79 5.99
C LEU A 60 4.50 -24.87 5.81
N HIS A 61 3.80 -24.89 4.68
CA HIS A 61 2.76 -25.86 4.40
C HIS A 61 3.27 -27.28 4.10
N ALA A 62 4.54 -27.46 3.73
CA ALA A 62 5.16 -28.77 3.59
C ALA A 62 5.39 -29.46 4.96
N THR A 63 5.48 -28.69 6.04
CA THR A 63 5.73 -29.20 7.38
C THR A 63 4.43 -29.68 8.03
N ARG A 64 4.13 -30.97 7.92
CA ARG A 64 2.92 -31.56 8.54
C ARG A 64 3.15 -31.89 10.03
N GLY A 65 2.16 -31.59 10.86
CA GLY A 65 2.09 -32.05 12.26
C GLY A 65 2.74 -31.12 13.29
N LYS A 66 3.07 -29.88 12.92
CA LYS A 66 3.60 -28.87 13.84
C LYS A 66 3.03 -27.50 13.48
N GLU A 67 1.94 -27.11 14.14
CA GLU A 67 1.40 -25.75 14.02
C GLU A 67 2.33 -24.77 14.74
N ASP A 68 2.74 -23.75 14.01
CA ASP A 68 3.52 -22.63 14.53
C ASP A 68 2.72 -21.36 14.27
N PHE A 69 1.82 -21.02 15.21
CA PHE A 69 0.88 -19.91 15.07
C PHE A 69 1.55 -18.57 14.79
N GLU A 70 2.78 -18.37 15.28
CA GLU A 70 3.53 -17.14 14.98
C GLU A 70 3.85 -17.06 13.49
N LYS A 71 4.35 -18.16 12.91
CA LYS A 71 4.70 -18.24 11.49
C LYS A 71 3.50 -18.17 10.56
N GLU A 72 2.37 -18.76 10.94
CA GLU A 72 1.13 -18.65 10.18
C GLU A 72 0.61 -17.21 10.18
N ASN A 73 0.63 -16.53 11.34
CA ASN A 73 0.26 -15.11 11.41
C ASN A 73 1.21 -14.23 10.58
N ASP A 74 2.53 -14.47 10.68
CA ASP A 74 3.50 -13.74 9.88
C ASP A 74 3.30 -13.98 8.37
N LEU A 75 2.90 -15.20 7.96
CA LEU A 75 2.59 -15.53 6.58
C LEU A 75 1.33 -14.79 6.10
N GLU A 76 0.27 -14.76 6.92
CA GLU A 76 -0.97 -14.02 6.62
C GLU A 76 -0.71 -12.50 6.45
N ASP A 77 0.04 -11.90 7.37
CA ASP A 77 0.42 -10.48 7.31
C ASP A 77 1.28 -10.18 6.07
N TRP A 78 2.22 -11.07 5.74
CA TRP A 78 3.05 -10.94 4.56
C TRP A 78 2.24 -11.08 3.26
N GLU A 79 1.31 -12.03 3.20
CA GLU A 79 0.40 -12.19 2.05
C GLU A 79 -0.44 -10.92 1.85
N PHE A 80 -0.96 -10.36 2.94
CA PHE A 80 -1.70 -9.11 2.92
C PHE A 80 -0.85 -7.96 2.35
N ALA A 81 0.38 -7.78 2.84
CA ALA A 81 1.29 -6.74 2.35
C ALA A 81 1.57 -6.90 0.85
N CYS A 82 1.82 -8.12 0.37
CA CYS A 82 2.03 -8.40 -1.06
C CYS A 82 0.80 -8.03 -1.91
N LYS A 83 -0.40 -8.46 -1.50
CA LYS A 83 -1.65 -8.15 -2.21
C LYS A 83 -1.97 -6.66 -2.19
N ALA A 84 -1.79 -6.01 -1.05
CA ALA A 84 -2.04 -4.59 -0.89
C ALA A 84 -1.08 -3.75 -1.74
N LEU A 85 0.21 -4.13 -1.79
CA LEU A 85 1.20 -3.49 -2.64
C LEU A 85 0.78 -3.50 -4.12
N ILE A 86 0.44 -4.68 -4.66
CA ILE A 86 -0.01 -4.82 -6.06
C ILE A 86 -1.22 -3.92 -6.32
N TRP A 87 -2.21 -3.95 -5.43
CA TRP A 87 -3.42 -3.14 -5.60
C TRP A 87 -3.12 -1.63 -5.63
N TRP A 88 -2.26 -1.14 -4.73
CA TRP A 88 -1.91 0.28 -4.72
C TRP A 88 -1.07 0.71 -5.92
N GLU A 89 -0.16 -0.15 -6.40
CA GLU A 89 0.59 0.07 -7.63
C GLU A 89 -0.35 0.18 -8.84
N ASP A 90 -1.34 -0.72 -8.94
CA ASP A 90 -2.37 -0.67 -9.99
C ASP A 90 -3.19 0.63 -9.92
N LYS A 91 -3.59 1.07 -8.73
CA LYS A 91 -4.33 2.34 -8.56
C LYS A 91 -3.49 3.56 -8.90
N LEU A 92 -2.22 3.59 -8.50
CA LEU A 92 -1.31 4.66 -8.87
C LEU A 92 -1.14 4.74 -10.39
N GLN A 93 -1.01 3.60 -11.07
CA GLN A 93 -0.90 3.55 -12.52
C GLN A 93 -2.18 4.04 -13.20
N ALA A 94 -3.35 3.64 -12.69
CA ALA A 94 -4.64 4.13 -13.19
C ALA A 94 -4.77 5.66 -13.03
N LEU A 95 -4.37 6.23 -11.89
CA LEU A 95 -4.41 7.67 -11.64
C LEU A 95 -3.46 8.46 -12.54
N ARG A 96 -2.29 7.90 -12.88
CA ARG A 96 -1.31 8.52 -13.78
C ARG A 96 -1.74 8.50 -15.25
N ASN A 97 -2.58 7.55 -15.63
CA ASN A 97 -3.09 7.40 -16.99
C ASN A 97 -4.46 8.09 -17.20
N ALA A 98 -5.07 8.59 -16.13
CA ALA A 98 -6.32 9.35 -16.15
C ALA A 98 -6.07 10.83 -16.45
#